data_AF-A0A1J5HSZ9-F1
#
_entry.id   AF-A0A1J5HSZ9-F1
#
_cell.length_a   1.000
_cell.length_b   1.000
_cell.length_c   1.000
_cell.angle_alpha   90.00
_cell.angle_beta   90.00
_cell.angle_gamma   90.00
#
_symmetry.space_group_name_H-M   'P 1'
#
loop_
_entity.id
_entity.type
_entity.pdbx_description
1 polymer ?
#
loop_
_entity_poly.entity_id
_entity_poly.type
_entity_poly.pdbx_seq_one_letter_code
_entity_poly.pdbx_strand_id
1 'polypeptide(L)'
;MSFTNIEGTWYNHTKTTLIHLPANKKDAFVVPLTVQNIGIQSFRNCTLLQKVALPTQLKRIEILAFEGCKSLTELIIPESVNHFGYRAFKDCNSLKSIYLCHKIPPMVSTENEIFPESVTSRATLFVPKGTKKMYAKANLWKEFMHLKEYAEDELIKSLTMQLTLVSMQEVNQRNPIFYKTS
;
A
#
# COMPACT_ATOMS: atom_id res chain seq x y z
N MET A 1 14.82 8.34 21.45
CA MET A 1 13.53 8.23 20.72
C MET A 1 12.87 6.94 21.16
N SER A 2 11.60 6.96 21.56
CA SER A 2 10.85 5.75 21.90
C SER A 2 10.17 5.16 20.67
N PHE A 3 9.95 3.84 20.69
CA PHE A 3 9.26 3.09 19.66
C PHE A 3 8.04 2.40 20.28
N THR A 4 7.02 2.13 19.47
CA THR A 4 5.91 1.27 19.88
C THR A 4 5.98 -0.04 19.13
N ASN A 5 5.95 -1.16 19.86
CA ASN A 5 5.78 -2.49 19.28
C ASN A 5 4.35 -2.99 19.57
N ILE A 6 3.65 -3.45 18.52
CA ILE A 6 2.33 -4.08 18.63
C ILE A 6 2.40 -5.37 17.83
N GLU A 7 2.36 -6.52 18.50
CA GLU A 7 2.39 -7.85 17.87
C GLU A 7 3.57 -8.02 16.88
N GLY A 8 4.76 -7.51 17.24
CA GLY A 8 5.94 -7.56 16.37
C GLY A 8 6.01 -6.47 15.31
N THR A 9 4.96 -5.68 15.14
CA THR A 9 4.94 -4.51 14.24
C THR A 9 5.49 -3.29 14.96
N TRP A 10 6.48 -2.63 14.36
CA TRP A 10 7.16 -1.49 14.95
C TRP A 10 6.67 -0.18 14.34
N TYR A 11 6.47 0.80 15.22
CA TYR A 11 6.09 2.17 14.90
C TYR A 11 6.99 3.16 15.65
N ASN A 12 7.05 4.40 15.18
CA ASN A 12 7.57 5.49 16.01
C ASN A 12 6.65 5.75 17.23
N HIS A 13 7.12 6.51 18.21
CA HIS A 13 6.36 6.78 19.44
C HIS A 13 4.94 7.35 19.21
N THR A 14 4.76 8.20 18.19
CA THR A 14 3.45 8.79 17.83
C THR A 14 2.58 7.90 16.95
N LYS A 15 3.05 6.70 16.56
CA LYS A 15 2.39 5.80 15.60
C LYS A 15 2.03 6.47 14.27
N THR A 16 2.78 7.49 13.87
CA THR A 16 2.64 8.18 12.59
C THR A 16 3.53 7.60 11.50
N THR A 17 4.49 6.74 11.85
CA THR A 17 5.33 6.01 10.90
C THR A 17 5.32 4.53 11.24
N LEU A 18 4.97 3.68 10.28
CA LEU A 18 5.19 2.23 10.36
C LEU A 18 6.65 1.96 9.97
N ILE A 19 7.41 1.42 10.91
CA ILE A 19 8.85 1.20 10.77
C ILE A 19 9.14 -0.21 10.24
N HIS A 20 8.43 -1.22 10.74
CA HIS A 20 8.63 -2.60 10.32
C HIS A 20 7.39 -3.46 10.57
N LEU A 21 6.97 -4.21 9.56
CA LEU A 21 6.01 -5.30 9.62
C LEU A 21 6.78 -6.64 9.53
N PRO A 22 6.53 -7.62 10.42
CA PRO A 22 7.15 -8.93 10.34
C PRO A 22 6.93 -9.63 9.00
N ALA A 23 7.99 -10.15 8.39
CA ALA A 23 7.96 -10.82 7.07
C ALA A 23 7.02 -12.04 7.00
N ASN A 24 6.71 -12.65 8.15
CA ASN A 24 5.76 -13.76 8.26
C ASN A 24 4.28 -13.31 8.28
N LYS A 25 3.99 -12.00 8.20
CA LYS A 25 2.61 -11.51 8.08
C LYS A 25 2.00 -12.02 6.77
N LYS A 26 0.97 -12.84 6.89
CA LYS A 26 0.24 -13.45 5.79
C LYS A 26 -1.08 -12.73 5.50
N ASP A 27 -1.66 -13.05 4.35
CA ASP A 27 -2.99 -12.63 3.92
C ASP A 27 -3.09 -11.11 3.79
N ALA A 28 -3.63 -10.43 4.80
CA ALA A 28 -3.87 -9.00 4.77
C ALA A 28 -3.29 -8.27 5.98
N PHE A 29 -2.86 -7.03 5.75
CA PHE A 29 -2.48 -6.10 6.79
C PHE A 29 -3.21 -4.77 6.63
N VAL A 30 -3.79 -4.30 7.72
CA VAL A 30 -4.42 -2.99 7.81
C VAL A 30 -3.46 -2.05 8.50
N VAL A 31 -2.98 -1.06 7.76
CA VAL A 31 -2.15 -0.01 8.34
C VAL A 31 -3.05 0.90 9.19
N PRO A 32 -2.73 1.15 10.47
CA PRO A 32 -3.55 1.99 11.33
C PRO A 32 -3.78 3.39 10.77
N LEU A 33 -4.96 3.96 11.01
CA LEU A 33 -5.33 5.29 10.52
C LEU A 33 -4.38 6.39 10.99
N THR A 34 -3.68 6.24 12.11
CA THR A 34 -2.70 7.22 12.61
C THR A 34 -1.46 7.34 11.74
N VAL A 35 -1.14 6.31 10.93
CA VAL A 35 0.07 6.26 10.13
C VAL A 35 -0.02 7.25 8.97
N GLN A 36 1.00 8.11 8.86
CA GLN A 36 1.18 9.07 7.77
C GLN A 36 2.36 8.67 6.87
N ASN A 37 3.28 7.81 7.34
CA ASN A 37 4.44 7.38 6.58
C ASN A 37 4.62 5.85 6.64
N ILE A 38 4.79 5.23 5.49
CA ILE A 38 5.34 3.87 5.38
C ILE A 38 6.86 4.01 5.32
N GLY A 39 7.54 3.59 6.39
CA GLY A 39 8.97 3.80 6.57
C GLY A 39 9.85 2.98 5.62
N ILE A 40 11.13 3.31 5.60
CA ILE A 40 12.16 2.65 4.80
C ILE A 40 12.12 1.14 5.07
N GLN A 41 12.00 0.33 4.02
CA GLN A 41 11.99 -1.14 4.10
C GLN A 41 10.92 -1.74 5.02
N SER A 42 9.87 -0.98 5.36
CA SER A 42 8.95 -1.38 6.43
C SER A 42 8.12 -2.64 6.13
N PHE A 43 7.87 -2.97 4.86
CA PHE A 43 7.24 -4.21 4.40
C PHE A 43 8.23 -5.11 3.64
N ARG A 44 9.53 -4.86 3.75
CA ARG A 44 10.54 -5.60 2.99
C ARG A 44 10.43 -7.10 3.23
N ASN A 45 10.40 -7.87 2.15
CA ASN A 45 10.27 -9.32 2.15
C ASN A 45 9.02 -9.87 2.87
N CYS A 46 7.92 -9.09 2.95
CA CYS A 46 6.61 -9.62 3.32
C CYS A 46 6.06 -10.51 2.18
N THR A 47 6.71 -11.65 1.95
CA THR A 47 6.48 -12.53 0.79
C THR A 47 5.12 -13.21 0.82
N LEU A 48 4.49 -13.32 2.00
CA LEU A 48 3.18 -13.94 2.21
C LEU A 48 2.03 -12.92 2.25
N LEU A 49 2.33 -11.62 2.25
CA LEU A 49 1.33 -10.56 2.30
C LEU A 49 0.67 -10.41 0.93
N GLN A 50 -0.63 -10.66 0.86
CA GLN A 50 -1.41 -10.59 -0.38
C GLN A 50 -2.13 -9.24 -0.56
N LYS A 51 -2.48 -8.59 0.55
CA LYS A 51 -3.24 -7.33 0.57
C LYS A 51 -2.72 -6.39 1.65
N VAL A 52 -2.68 -5.10 1.33
CA VAL A 52 -2.42 -4.04 2.30
C VAL A 52 -3.47 -2.94 2.16
N ALA A 53 -4.10 -2.58 3.29
CA ALA A 53 -4.99 -1.42 3.35
C ALA A 53 -4.20 -0.22 3.87
N LEU A 54 -4.01 0.79 3.02
CA LEU A 54 -3.30 2.02 3.35
C LEU A 54 -4.29 3.10 3.86
N PRO A 55 -3.94 3.90 4.88
CA PRO A 55 -4.85 4.86 5.46
C PRO A 55 -5.00 6.08 4.55
N THR A 56 -6.17 6.69 4.54
CA THR A 56 -6.50 7.84 3.68
C THR A 56 -5.67 9.10 3.96
N GLN A 57 -4.97 9.16 5.09
CA GLN A 57 -4.06 10.25 5.46
C GLN A 57 -2.58 9.95 5.17
N LEU A 58 -2.28 8.84 4.50
CA LEU A 58 -0.90 8.44 4.18
C LEU A 58 -0.25 9.46 3.24
N LYS A 59 0.89 10.02 3.63
CA LYS A 59 1.61 11.04 2.85
C LYS A 59 2.78 10.45 2.09
N ARG A 60 3.48 9.48 2.68
CA ARG A 60 4.78 9.02 2.19
C ARG A 60 4.87 7.50 2.14
N ILE A 61 5.43 7.00 1.05
CA ILE A 61 5.91 5.63 0.89
C ILE A 61 7.41 5.72 0.65
N GLU A 62 8.22 5.33 1.62
CA GLU A 62 9.66 5.55 1.62
C GLU A 62 10.43 4.49 0.80
N ILE A 63 11.76 4.66 0.74
CA ILE A 63 12.70 3.83 -0.02
C ILE A 63 12.52 2.34 0.32
N LEU A 64 12.40 1.52 -0.73
CA LEU A 64 12.26 0.06 -0.63
C LEU A 64 11.11 -0.42 0.27
N ALA A 65 10.12 0.43 0.56
CA ALA A 65 9.06 0.16 1.53
C ALA A 65 8.42 -1.22 1.36
N PHE A 66 8.09 -1.63 0.13
CA PHE A 66 7.47 -2.92 -0.20
C PHE A 66 8.40 -3.85 -0.99
N GLU A 67 9.72 -3.64 -0.96
CA GLU A 67 10.66 -4.49 -1.71
C GLU A 67 10.43 -5.98 -1.38
N GLY A 68 10.22 -6.81 -2.41
CA GLY A 68 10.06 -8.26 -2.23
C GLY A 68 8.71 -8.71 -1.66
N CYS A 69 7.67 -7.87 -1.68
CA CYS A 69 6.29 -8.28 -1.39
C CYS A 69 5.71 -9.15 -2.53
N LYS A 70 6.26 -10.37 -2.68
CA LYS A 70 6.04 -11.24 -3.84
C LYS A 70 4.61 -11.72 -4.02
N SER A 71 3.79 -11.76 -2.98
CA SER A 71 2.38 -12.18 -3.05
C SER A 71 1.39 -11.02 -3.13
N LEU A 72 1.83 -9.76 -3.03
CA LEU A 72 0.94 -8.60 -3.06
C LEU A 72 0.32 -8.47 -4.46
N THR A 73 -1.00 -8.64 -4.59
CA THR A 73 -1.67 -8.68 -5.90
C THR A 73 -2.33 -7.38 -6.31
N GLU A 74 -2.76 -6.59 -5.33
CA GLU A 74 -3.49 -5.33 -5.51
C GLU A 74 -2.94 -4.28 -4.56
N LEU A 75 -2.86 -3.05 -5.04
CA LEU A 75 -2.46 -1.90 -4.26
C LEU A 75 -3.38 -0.71 -4.56
N ILE A 76 -3.96 -0.13 -3.52
CA ILE A 76 -4.67 1.14 -3.61
C ILE A 76 -3.79 2.20 -2.97
N ILE A 77 -3.43 3.23 -3.74
CA ILE A 77 -2.62 4.34 -3.27
C ILE A 77 -3.56 5.55 -3.04
N PRO A 78 -3.72 5.99 -1.78
CA PRO A 78 -4.57 7.14 -1.44
C PRO A 78 -4.11 8.44 -2.10
N GLU A 79 -5.06 9.36 -2.35
CA GLU A 79 -4.82 10.66 -2.98
C GLU A 79 -3.84 11.54 -2.18
N SER A 80 -3.72 11.31 -0.87
CA SER A 80 -2.81 12.04 0.00
C SER A 80 -1.32 11.70 -0.20
N VAL A 81 -1.00 10.59 -0.88
CA VAL A 81 0.39 10.15 -1.05
C VAL A 81 1.09 11.05 -2.07
N ASN A 82 2.07 11.82 -1.62
CA ASN A 82 2.80 12.78 -2.46
C ASN A 82 4.31 12.53 -2.51
N HIS A 83 4.78 11.48 -1.84
CA HIS A 83 6.17 11.05 -1.87
C HIS A 83 6.28 9.54 -2.07
N PHE A 84 7.16 9.17 -3.01
CA PHE A 84 7.49 7.80 -3.34
C PHE A 84 9.02 7.65 -3.36
N GLY A 85 9.52 6.75 -2.51
CA GLY A 85 10.93 6.45 -2.40
C GLY A 85 11.44 5.58 -3.55
N TYR A 86 12.75 5.64 -3.76
CA TYR A 86 13.46 4.79 -4.71
C TYR A 86 13.14 3.31 -4.48
N ARG A 87 12.74 2.59 -5.54
CA ARG A 87 12.46 1.15 -5.54
C ARG A 87 11.42 0.70 -4.52
N ALA A 88 10.48 1.57 -4.17
CA ALA A 88 9.44 1.26 -3.19
C ALA A 88 8.69 -0.05 -3.48
N PHE A 89 8.52 -0.43 -4.75
CA PHE A 89 7.81 -1.66 -5.16
C PHE A 89 8.68 -2.62 -5.98
N LYS A 90 10.00 -2.62 -5.76
CA LYS A 90 10.90 -3.58 -6.39
C LYS A 90 10.54 -5.02 -5.99
N ASP A 91 10.61 -5.95 -6.95
CA ASP A 91 10.33 -7.39 -6.77
C ASP A 91 8.91 -7.73 -6.27
N CYS A 92 7.94 -6.82 -6.44
CA CYS A 92 6.50 -7.05 -6.22
C CYS A 92 5.86 -7.82 -7.39
N ASN A 93 6.34 -9.02 -7.66
CA ASN A 93 6.07 -9.74 -8.91
C ASN A 93 4.63 -10.23 -9.09
N SER A 94 3.81 -10.29 -8.04
CA SER A 94 2.39 -10.65 -8.16
C SER A 94 1.46 -9.46 -8.34
N LEU A 95 1.99 -8.23 -8.32
CA LEU A 95 1.17 -7.02 -8.42
C LEU A 95 0.52 -6.95 -9.81
N LYS A 96 -0.81 -7.02 -9.85
CA LYS A 96 -1.63 -7.05 -11.06
C LYS A 96 -2.44 -5.78 -11.26
N SER A 97 -2.92 -5.19 -10.17
CA SER A 97 -3.77 -4.00 -10.19
C SER A 97 -3.24 -2.95 -9.24
N ILE A 98 -3.07 -1.73 -9.76
CA ILE A 98 -2.66 -0.57 -8.97
C ILE A 98 -3.72 0.51 -9.18
N TYR A 99 -4.40 0.90 -8.12
CA TYR A 99 -5.39 1.98 -8.14
C TYR A 99 -4.76 3.24 -7.58
N LEU A 100 -4.70 4.30 -8.38
CA LEU A 100 -4.41 5.63 -7.88
C LEU A 100 -5.70 6.38 -7.61
N CYS A 101 -5.82 6.94 -6.42
CA CYS A 101 -6.94 7.81 -6.08
C CYS A 101 -6.70 9.28 -6.50
N HIS A 102 -5.51 9.63 -7.02
CA HIS A 102 -5.19 10.99 -7.37
C HIS A 102 -5.87 11.45 -8.66
N LYS A 103 -6.52 12.61 -8.60
CA LYS A 103 -7.09 13.28 -9.79
C LYS A 103 -6.02 13.87 -10.72
N ILE A 104 -4.84 14.14 -10.18
CA ILE A 104 -3.67 14.64 -10.90
C ILE A 104 -2.52 13.66 -10.65
N PRO A 105 -1.74 13.24 -11.66
CA PRO A 105 -0.61 12.36 -11.47
C PRO A 105 0.35 12.92 -10.42
N PRO A 106 0.69 12.16 -9.37
CA PRO A 106 1.67 12.60 -8.39
C PRO A 106 2.99 12.95 -9.05
N MET A 107 3.59 14.07 -8.62
CA MET A 107 4.92 14.47 -9.07
C MET A 107 5.95 13.49 -8.52
N VAL A 108 6.74 12.90 -9.41
CA VAL A 108 7.81 11.96 -9.06
C VAL A 108 9.10 12.39 -9.74
N SER A 109 10.23 12.22 -9.04
CA SER A 109 11.55 12.45 -9.63
C SER A 109 11.80 11.44 -10.75
N THR A 110 12.41 11.87 -11.85
CA THR A 110 12.76 11.02 -13.00
C THR A 110 13.82 9.98 -12.68
N GLU A 111 14.60 10.18 -11.61
CA GLU A 111 15.65 9.26 -11.18
C GLU A 111 15.10 8.13 -10.28
N ASN A 112 13.86 8.26 -9.78
CA ASN A 112 13.28 7.28 -8.89
C ASN A 112 12.58 6.17 -9.68
N GLU A 113 13.21 5.00 -9.72
CA GLU A 113 12.58 3.74 -10.15
C GLU A 113 11.59 3.28 -9.06
N ILE A 114 10.39 3.88 -8.97
CA ILE A 114 9.40 3.54 -7.93
C ILE A 114 8.81 2.16 -8.19
N PHE A 115 8.37 1.94 -9.43
CA PHE A 115 7.94 0.66 -9.96
C PHE A 115 8.95 0.19 -11.00
N PRO A 116 9.51 -1.02 -10.89
CA PRO A 116 10.40 -1.55 -11.91
C PRO A 116 9.64 -1.88 -13.20
N GLU A 117 10.36 -2.01 -14.31
CA GLU A 117 9.80 -2.39 -15.62
C GLU A 117 8.96 -3.69 -15.56
N SER A 118 9.39 -4.66 -14.74
CA SER A 118 8.66 -5.92 -14.54
C SER A 118 7.24 -5.74 -13.96
N VAL A 119 6.99 -4.63 -13.28
CA VAL A 119 5.66 -4.23 -12.80
C VAL A 119 4.95 -3.40 -13.86
N THR A 120 5.58 -2.36 -14.41
CA THR A 120 4.92 -1.44 -15.35
C THR A 120 4.52 -2.10 -16.67
N SER A 121 5.24 -3.15 -17.10
CA SER A 121 4.92 -3.93 -18.30
C SER A 121 3.72 -4.88 -18.16
N ARG A 122 3.34 -5.27 -16.93
CA ARG A 122 2.31 -6.30 -16.69
C ARG A 122 1.13 -5.84 -15.86
N ALA A 123 1.35 -4.99 -14.86
CA ALA A 123 0.29 -4.51 -13.99
C ALA A 123 -0.59 -3.50 -14.75
N THR A 124 -1.88 -3.51 -14.46
CA THR A 124 -2.79 -2.45 -14.91
C THR A 124 -2.80 -1.32 -13.91
N LEU A 125 -2.47 -0.12 -14.37
CA LEU A 125 -2.70 1.12 -13.65
C LEU A 125 -4.13 1.59 -13.89
N PHE A 126 -4.89 1.70 -12.80
CA PHE A 126 -6.25 2.19 -12.74
C PHE A 126 -6.25 3.61 -12.18
N VAL A 127 -6.77 4.57 -12.95
CA VAL A 127 -6.81 6.00 -12.60
C VAL A 127 -8.24 6.55 -12.62
N PRO A 128 -8.54 7.68 -11.96
CA PRO A 128 -9.90 8.21 -11.96
C PRO A 128 -10.41 8.53 -13.37
N LYS A 129 -11.72 8.38 -13.58
CA LYS A 129 -12.37 8.72 -14.84
C LYS A 129 -12.04 10.16 -15.29
N GLY A 130 -11.72 10.32 -16.57
CA GLY A 130 -11.34 11.60 -17.18
C GLY A 130 -9.86 11.99 -17.01
N THR A 131 -9.06 11.22 -16.28
CA THR A 131 -7.64 11.57 -16.00
C THR A 131 -6.64 10.83 -16.88
N LYS A 132 -7.04 9.79 -17.63
CA LYS A 132 -6.13 8.92 -18.40
C LYS A 132 -5.21 9.67 -19.34
N LYS A 133 -5.71 10.70 -20.03
CA LYS A 133 -4.90 11.52 -20.96
C LYS A 133 -3.73 12.22 -20.27
N MET A 134 -3.91 12.64 -19.01
CA MET A 134 -2.87 13.29 -18.23
C MET A 134 -1.85 12.28 -17.72
N TYR A 135 -2.32 11.14 -17.21
CA TYR A 135 -1.47 10.03 -16.76
C TYR A 135 -0.60 9.46 -17.88
N ALA A 136 -1.13 9.32 -19.10
CA ALA A 136 -0.37 8.85 -20.26
C ALA A 136 0.79 9.76 -20.69
N LYS A 137 0.87 11.00 -20.15
CA LYS A 137 1.95 11.96 -20.42
C LYS A 137 2.86 12.18 -19.23
N ALA A 138 2.42 11.81 -18.03
CA ALA A 138 3.14 12.08 -16.79
C ALA A 138 4.29 11.08 -16.61
N ASN A 139 5.44 11.57 -16.13
CA ASN A 139 6.62 10.74 -15.84
C ASN A 139 6.27 9.60 -14.90
N LEU A 140 6.97 8.46 -15.04
CA LEU A 140 6.69 7.17 -14.40
C LEU A 140 5.34 6.56 -14.81
N TRP A 141 4.26 7.32 -14.74
CA TRP A 141 2.91 6.82 -15.00
C TRP A 141 2.68 6.44 -16.46
N LYS A 142 3.34 7.15 -17.39
CA LYS A 142 3.36 6.83 -18.82
C LYS A 142 4.07 5.50 -19.14
N GLU A 143 4.88 4.98 -18.22
CA GLU A 143 5.63 3.72 -18.42
C GLU A 143 4.74 2.48 -18.24
N PHE A 144 3.53 2.63 -17.70
CA PHE A 144 2.58 1.53 -17.59
C PHE A 144 2.00 1.16 -18.95
N MET A 145 2.27 -0.07 -19.41
CA MET A 145 1.77 -0.60 -20.68
C MET A 145 0.25 -0.79 -20.68
N HIS A 146 -0.36 -0.87 -19.49
CA HIS A 146 -1.79 -1.05 -19.30
C HIS A 146 -2.35 0.05 -18.42
N LEU A 147 -3.01 1.04 -19.04
CA LEU A 147 -3.63 2.17 -18.36
C LEU A 147 -5.15 2.19 -18.60
N LYS A 148 -5.94 2.10 -17.53
CA LYS A 148 -7.40 2.11 -17.57
C LYS A 148 -7.96 3.14 -16.61
N GLU A 149 -9.15 3.65 -16.92
CA GLU A 149 -9.94 4.43 -15.98
C GLU A 149 -10.89 3.50 -15.24
N TYR A 150 -11.14 3.77 -13.96
CA TYR A 150 -12.15 3.03 -13.19
C TYR A 150 -13.43 3.85 -12.99
N ALA A 151 -14.55 3.14 -12.84
CA ALA A 151 -15.79 3.72 -12.31
C ALA A 151 -15.73 3.80 -10.77
N GLU A 152 -16.42 4.77 -10.17
CA GLU A 152 -16.43 4.94 -8.71
C GLU A 152 -16.85 3.66 -7.97
N ASP A 153 -17.79 2.91 -8.53
CA ASP A 153 -18.28 1.64 -7.96
C ASP A 153 -17.20 0.53 -7.92
N GLU A 154 -16.26 0.51 -8.88
CA GLU A 154 -15.15 -0.45 -8.90
C GLU A 154 -14.12 -0.14 -7.82
N LEU A 155 -13.83 1.16 -7.61
CA LEU A 155 -12.98 1.61 -6.52
C LEU A 155 -13.64 1.35 -5.17
N ILE A 156 -14.94 1.65 -5.03
CA ILE A 156 -15.70 1.38 -3.81
C ILE A 156 -15.68 -0.12 -3.50
N LYS A 157 -15.80 -1.01 -4.49
CA LYS A 157 -15.71 -2.46 -4.29
C LYS A 157 -14.33 -2.91 -3.79
N SER A 158 -13.25 -2.35 -4.35
CA SER A 158 -11.87 -2.63 -3.90
C SER A 158 -11.62 -2.07 -2.48
N LEU A 159 -12.10 -0.86 -2.19
CA LEU A 159 -12.02 -0.23 -0.85
C LEU A 159 -12.88 -0.95 0.20
N THR A 160 -14.12 -1.36 -0.13
CA THR A 160 -14.98 -2.12 0.80
C THR A 160 -14.42 -3.50 1.08
N MET A 161 -13.78 -4.15 0.11
CA MET A 161 -13.02 -5.38 0.36
C MET A 161 -11.89 -5.15 1.38
N GLN A 162 -11.16 -4.02 1.27
CA GLN A 162 -10.13 -3.66 2.25
C GLN A 162 -10.71 -3.30 3.61
N LEU A 163 -11.83 -2.56 3.69
CA LEU A 163 -12.52 -2.17 4.92
C LEU A 163 -13.17 -3.35 5.65
N THR A 164 -13.67 -4.34 4.92
CA THR A 164 -14.23 -5.57 5.53
C THR A 164 -13.15 -6.38 6.25
N LEU A 165 -11.89 -6.30 5.79
CA LEU A 165 -10.76 -6.89 6.50
C LEU A 165 -10.40 -6.12 7.79
N VAL A 166 -10.62 -4.80 7.82
CA VAL A 166 -10.46 -3.96 9.02
C VAL A 166 -11.46 -4.35 10.10
N SER A 167 -12.75 -4.45 9.76
CA SER A 167 -13.79 -4.79 10.74
C SER A 167 -13.62 -6.20 11.31
N MET A 168 -13.15 -7.17 10.52
CA MET A 168 -12.84 -8.52 11.01
C MET A 168 -11.65 -8.55 11.99
N GLN A 169 -10.64 -7.71 11.82
CA GLN A 169 -9.50 -7.61 12.74
C GLN A 169 -9.89 -6.94 14.07
N GLU A 170 -10.73 -5.90 14.03
CA GLU A 170 -11.21 -5.23 15.24
C GLU A 170 -12.16 -6.11 16.09
N VAL A 171 -13.00 -6.93 15.45
CA VAL A 171 -13.88 -7.88 16.16
C VAL A 171 -13.08 -8.94 16.91
N ASN A 172 -12.00 -9.46 16.32
CA ASN A 172 -11.14 -10.47 16.95
C ASN A 172 -10.31 -9.90 18.12
N GLN A 173 -9.96 -8.61 18.10
CA GLN A 173 -9.24 -7.96 19.19
C GLN A 173 -10.14 -7.55 20.38
N ARG A 174 -11.46 -7.40 20.17
CA ARG A 174 -12.43 -7.05 21.22
C ARG A 174 -13.00 -8.26 21.97
N ASN A 175 -12.68 -9.48 21.57
CA ASN A 175 -13.19 -10.70 22.22
C ASN A 175 -12.06 -11.60 22.75
N PRO A 176 -11.28 -11.16 23.76
CA PRO A 176 -10.39 -12.06 24.48
C PRO A 176 -11.28 -12.99 25.32
N ILE A 177 -11.50 -14.20 24.82
CA ILE A 177 -12.18 -15.25 25.60
C ILE A 177 -11.35 -15.46 26.87
N PHE A 178 -11.92 -15.08 28.01
CA PHE A 178 -11.40 -15.39 29.33
C PHE A 178 -11.38 -16.92 29.49
N TYR A 179 -10.24 -17.56 29.24
CA TYR A 179 -9.97 -18.85 29.86
C TYR A 179 -9.63 -18.62 31.33
N LYS A 180 -10.67 -18.44 32.17
CA LYS A 180 -10.54 -18.74 33.59
C LYS A 180 -10.62 -20.25 33.72
N THR A 181 -9.47 -20.90 33.88
CA THR A 181 -9.41 -22.27 34.39
C THR A 181 -9.87 -22.25 35.85
N SER A 182 -10.75 -23.19 36.19
CA SER A 182 -11.14 -23.52 37.56
C SER A 182 -10.02 -24.25 38.28
#